data_AF-A0A1F4XKJ1-F1
#
_entry.id   AF-A0A1F4XKJ1-F1
#
_cell.length_a   1.000
_cell.length_b   1.000
_cell.length_c   1.000
_cell.angle_alpha   90.00
_cell.angle_beta   90.00
_cell.angle_gamma   90.00
#
_symmetry.space_group_name_H-M   'P 1'
#
loop_
_entity.id
_entity.type
_entity.pdbx_description
1 polymer ?
#
loop_
_entity_poly.entity_id
_entity_poly.type
_entity_poly.pdbx_seq_one_letter_code
_entity_poly.pdbx_strand_id
1 'polypeptide(L)'
;MDLETGRDHSQKERKHPLSSPMNDKVPESLNIAEQLENKPLRRGVWAEHLANNHELPVGGSLFTDELTIKLKLDFQSFESALEKFTEAAIKERFEAQKADVIDWLNKVGTKIDPYLFFVCHYVQAKMQQLLEVKADALDHNPADLGFMWRESMYTKSQSQLLSETKGKTMCTERSAMGQYLFQRLGMKSAYMGGITMNDAKDTDEFPEAHSFLVIEDPSNQGENYIFDIARPRSQNNLPRVLKPEVPFTYDLLKDRKELLVKAKEVLRGGELYFGVGDTAAGRQTTLGAA
;
A
#
# COMPACT_ATOMS: atom_id res chain seq x y z
N MET A 1 2.51 59.46 -53.84
CA MET A 1 3.87 59.56 -54.38
C MET A 1 4.75 60.13 -53.28
N ASP A 2 6.01 59.76 -53.35
CA ASP A 2 7.15 60.12 -52.50
C ASP A 2 7.44 59.23 -51.29
N LEU A 3 8.69 58.78 -51.36
CA LEU A 3 9.43 57.73 -50.69
C LEU A 3 10.46 58.36 -49.75
N GLU A 4 11.11 57.50 -48.95
CA GLU A 4 12.42 57.68 -48.29
C GLU A 4 12.47 58.60 -47.05
N THR A 5 13.21 58.36 -45.96
CA THR A 5 14.26 57.42 -45.48
C THR A 5 14.20 57.50 -43.92
N GLY A 6 14.51 56.52 -43.07
CA GLY A 6 15.76 55.77 -42.87
C GLY A 6 16.36 56.07 -41.45
N ARG A 7 16.91 55.03 -40.79
CA ARG A 7 17.69 54.96 -39.51
C ARG A 7 16.87 54.66 -38.24
N ASP A 8 16.89 53.44 -37.69
CA ASP A 8 17.98 52.66 -37.05
C ASP A 8 18.31 53.13 -35.62
N HIS A 9 17.77 52.39 -34.62
CA HIS A 9 18.31 52.31 -33.27
C HIS A 9 18.05 50.91 -32.67
N SER A 10 19.10 50.09 -32.73
CA SER A 10 19.51 49.04 -31.78
C SER A 10 18.51 48.65 -30.68
N GLN A 11 17.83 47.51 -30.86
CA GLN A 11 17.25 46.78 -29.74
C GLN A 11 18.34 45.95 -29.06
N LYS A 12 18.68 46.33 -27.83
CA LYS A 12 19.48 45.53 -26.90
C LYS A 12 18.78 44.19 -26.64
N GLU A 13 19.43 43.10 -27.05
CA GLU A 13 19.12 41.74 -26.59
C GLU A 13 19.13 41.70 -25.05
N ARG A 14 17.95 41.52 -24.44
CA ARG A 14 17.86 41.06 -23.06
C ARG A 14 18.12 39.55 -23.07
N LYS A 15 19.35 39.18 -22.72
CA LYS A 15 19.69 37.80 -22.36
C LYS A 15 18.83 37.39 -21.17
N HIS A 16 17.85 36.52 -21.40
CA HIS A 16 17.20 35.76 -20.34
C HIS A 16 18.27 34.93 -19.62
N PRO A 17 18.32 34.94 -18.27
CA PRO A 17 19.17 34.01 -17.56
C PRO A 17 18.68 32.59 -17.85
N LEU A 18 19.58 31.77 -18.38
CA LEU A 18 19.45 30.31 -18.46
C LEU A 18 18.93 29.81 -17.11
N SER A 19 17.70 29.30 -17.11
CA SER A 19 17.18 28.50 -16.01
C SER A 19 18.18 27.37 -15.78
N SER A 20 18.81 27.38 -14.61
CA SER A 20 19.65 26.29 -14.15
C SER A 20 18.88 24.98 -14.32
N PRO A 21 19.52 23.89 -14.80
CA PRO A 21 18.89 22.59 -14.79
C PRO A 21 18.57 22.28 -13.32
N MET A 22 17.27 22.27 -12.98
CA MET A 22 16.81 21.66 -11.75
C MET A 22 17.26 20.22 -11.84
N ASN A 23 18.26 19.92 -11.01
CA ASN A 23 18.73 18.58 -10.77
C ASN A 23 17.61 17.92 -9.97
N ASP A 24 16.62 17.37 -10.68
CA ASP A 24 15.58 16.51 -10.15
C ASP A 24 16.26 15.22 -9.66
N LYS A 25 16.93 15.34 -8.50
CA LYS A 25 17.19 14.18 -7.66
C LYS A 25 15.82 13.74 -7.17
N VAL A 26 15.23 12.81 -7.91
CA VAL A 26 14.23 11.89 -7.40
C VAL A 26 14.69 11.46 -6.01
N PRO A 27 13.87 11.61 -4.95
CA PRO A 27 14.23 11.16 -3.62
C PRO A 27 14.69 9.71 -3.71
N GLU A 28 15.87 9.45 -3.16
CA GLU A 28 16.51 8.15 -3.11
C GLU A 28 15.56 7.20 -2.36
N SER A 29 14.68 6.52 -3.11
CA SER A 29 13.80 5.48 -2.61
C SER A 29 14.72 4.39 -2.06
N LEU A 30 14.88 4.36 -0.75
CA LEU A 30 15.78 3.43 -0.05
C LEU A 30 15.50 2.00 -0.52
N ASN A 31 16.53 1.38 -1.07
CA ASN A 31 16.47 0.01 -1.51
C ASN A 31 16.16 -0.88 -0.29
N ILE A 32 15.11 -1.69 -0.38
CA ILE A 32 14.76 -2.64 0.68
C ILE A 32 15.97 -3.51 1.04
N ALA A 33 16.83 -3.85 0.07
CA ALA A 33 18.07 -4.56 0.34
C ALA A 33 18.95 -3.85 1.38
N GLU A 34 19.03 -2.51 1.40
CA GLU A 34 19.81 -1.75 2.38
C GLU A 34 19.13 -1.62 3.75
N GLN A 35 17.79 -1.72 3.81
CA GLN A 35 17.06 -1.80 5.08
C GLN A 35 17.08 -3.23 5.68
N LEU A 36 17.18 -4.25 4.82
CA LEU A 36 17.22 -5.66 5.18
C LEU A 36 18.64 -6.21 5.41
N GLU A 37 19.67 -5.63 4.80
CA GLU A 37 21.08 -6.01 5.01
C GLU A 37 21.58 -5.45 6.36
N ASN A 38 21.75 -6.36 7.33
CA ASN A 38 22.49 -6.16 8.59
C ASN A 38 21.81 -5.35 9.72
N LYS A 39 20.48 -5.21 9.75
CA LYS A 39 19.76 -4.65 10.91
C LYS A 39 18.62 -5.58 11.37
N PRO A 40 18.36 -5.70 12.69
CA PRO A 40 17.21 -6.46 13.18
C PRO A 40 15.93 -5.84 12.64
N LEU A 41 15.11 -6.66 11.96
CA LEU A 41 13.88 -6.24 11.33
C LEU A 41 12.82 -5.92 12.39
N ARG A 42 12.35 -4.67 12.40
CA ARG A 42 11.34 -4.18 13.34
C ARG A 42 9.97 -4.06 12.66
N ARG A 43 8.91 -4.09 13.46
CA ARG A 43 7.57 -3.64 13.05
C ARG A 43 7.69 -2.20 12.53
N GLY A 44 7.12 -1.91 11.36
CA GLY A 44 7.31 -0.63 10.65
C GLY A 44 8.10 -0.74 9.34
N VAL A 45 7.95 -1.84 8.59
CA VAL A 45 8.61 -2.02 7.28
C VAL A 45 7.87 -1.22 6.23
N TRP A 46 8.55 -0.31 5.55
CA TRP A 46 8.04 0.44 4.40
C TRP A 46 8.78 0.04 3.13
N ALA A 47 8.04 -0.25 2.07
CA ALA A 47 8.59 -0.84 0.86
C ALA A 47 7.86 -0.34 -0.40
N GLU A 48 8.46 0.61 -1.12
CA GLU A 48 7.93 1.11 -2.40
C GLU A 48 8.12 0.11 -3.54
N HIS A 49 9.09 -0.81 -3.40
CA HIS A 49 9.40 -1.80 -4.43
C HIS A 49 9.69 -3.20 -3.86
N LEU A 50 8.81 -4.16 -4.13
CA LEU A 50 9.04 -5.58 -3.86
C LEU A 50 9.48 -6.31 -5.13
N ALA A 51 10.51 -7.14 -5.02
CA ALA A 51 11.06 -7.94 -6.10
C ALA A 51 11.19 -9.42 -5.71
N ASN A 52 11.47 -10.26 -6.71
CA ASN A 52 11.79 -11.67 -6.50
C ASN A 52 12.97 -11.83 -5.53
N ASN A 53 12.90 -12.87 -4.71
CA ASN A 53 13.84 -13.23 -3.65
C ASN A 53 13.95 -12.26 -2.47
N HIS A 54 13.22 -11.14 -2.44
CA HIS A 54 13.10 -10.35 -1.21
C HIS A 54 12.47 -11.20 -0.10
N GLU A 55 12.88 -10.95 1.14
CA GLU A 55 12.28 -11.59 2.32
C GLU A 55 11.52 -10.54 3.14
N LEU A 56 10.25 -10.82 3.43
CA LEU A 56 9.42 -9.99 4.30
C LEU A 56 9.28 -10.64 5.67
N PRO A 57 9.36 -9.88 6.76
CA PRO A 57 9.07 -10.41 8.07
C PRO A 57 7.57 -10.60 8.23
N VAL A 58 7.14 -11.78 8.70
CA VAL A 58 5.72 -12.14 8.82
C VAL A 58 5.32 -12.64 10.19
N GLY A 59 6.29 -12.73 11.11
CA GLY A 59 6.11 -13.15 12.49
C GLY A 59 7.45 -13.19 13.22
N GLY A 60 7.40 -13.32 14.54
CA GLY A 60 8.58 -13.35 15.40
C GLY A 60 8.26 -13.85 16.81
N SER A 61 9.28 -13.97 17.63
CA SER A 61 9.15 -14.43 19.01
C SER A 61 8.32 -13.45 19.84
N LEU A 62 7.47 -13.96 20.75
CA LEU A 62 6.82 -13.14 21.78
C LEU A 62 7.82 -12.55 22.79
N PHE A 63 9.06 -13.05 22.79
CA PHE A 63 10.10 -12.73 23.77
C PHE A 63 11.19 -11.80 23.23
N THR A 64 11.22 -11.55 21.91
CA THR A 64 12.18 -10.63 21.27
C THR A 64 11.49 -9.86 20.14
N ASP A 65 11.84 -8.58 19.94
CA ASP A 65 11.33 -7.77 18.81
C ASP A 65 11.82 -8.25 17.43
N GLU A 66 12.61 -9.33 17.40
CA GLU A 66 13.21 -9.88 16.20
C GLU A 66 12.20 -10.79 15.47
N LEU A 67 11.83 -10.35 14.26
CA LEU A 67 10.96 -11.10 13.36
C LEU A 67 11.78 -12.20 12.66
N THR A 68 11.85 -13.37 13.30
CA THR A 68 12.62 -14.53 12.82
C THR A 68 11.92 -15.32 11.72
N ILE A 69 10.62 -15.10 11.53
CA ILE A 69 9.82 -15.80 10.54
C ILE A 69 9.71 -14.93 9.29
N LYS A 70 10.13 -15.49 8.14
CA LYS A 70 10.18 -14.76 6.88
C LYS A 70 9.33 -15.40 5.78
N LEU A 71 8.83 -14.54 4.90
CA LEU A 71 8.20 -14.88 3.63
C LEU A 71 9.14 -14.48 2.51
N LYS A 72 9.60 -15.45 1.73
CA LYS A 72 10.40 -15.21 0.53
C LYS A 72 9.50 -14.99 -0.67
N LEU A 73 9.68 -13.87 -1.35
CA LEU A 73 8.88 -13.48 -2.49
C LEU A 73 9.38 -14.20 -3.75
N ASP A 74 8.50 -14.91 -4.44
CA ASP A 74 8.79 -15.61 -5.70
C ASP A 74 7.77 -15.24 -6.78
N PHE A 75 7.50 -13.95 -6.95
CA PHE A 75 6.58 -13.40 -7.95
C PHE A 75 6.69 -14.02 -9.36
N GLN A 76 7.88 -14.47 -9.76
CA GLN A 76 8.08 -15.18 -11.03
C GLN A 76 7.15 -16.41 -11.20
N SER A 77 6.79 -17.10 -10.11
CA SER A 77 5.86 -18.23 -10.14
C SER A 77 4.43 -17.85 -10.56
N PHE A 78 4.11 -16.56 -10.59
CA PHE A 78 2.77 -16.03 -10.91
C PHE A 78 2.68 -15.38 -12.30
N GLU A 79 3.80 -15.23 -13.03
CA GLU A 79 3.86 -14.45 -14.28
C GLU A 79 2.87 -14.90 -15.36
N SER A 80 2.72 -16.21 -15.53
CA SER A 80 1.81 -16.76 -16.56
C SER A 80 0.35 -16.34 -16.32
N ALA A 81 -0.06 -16.16 -15.06
CA ALA A 81 -1.40 -15.71 -14.70
C ALA A 81 -1.57 -14.17 -14.77
N LEU A 82 -0.48 -13.45 -15.05
CA LEU A 82 -0.39 -11.99 -15.10
C LEU A 82 -0.19 -11.42 -16.50
N GLU A 83 -0.05 -12.25 -17.53
CA GLU A 83 0.19 -11.80 -18.92
C GLU A 83 -0.82 -10.75 -19.40
N LYS A 84 -2.09 -10.89 -19.00
CA LYS A 84 -3.19 -9.96 -19.37
C LYS A 84 -3.47 -8.89 -18.31
N PHE A 85 -2.75 -8.90 -17.20
CA PHE A 85 -2.90 -7.92 -16.12
C PHE A 85 -1.90 -6.78 -16.34
N THR A 86 -2.23 -5.92 -17.29
CA THR A 86 -1.39 -4.79 -17.72
C THR A 86 -2.09 -3.46 -17.47
N GLU A 87 -1.32 -2.39 -17.36
CA GLU A 87 -1.83 -1.03 -17.21
C GLU A 87 -2.83 -0.67 -18.33
N ALA A 88 -2.48 -0.96 -19.59
CA ALA A 88 -3.34 -0.68 -20.74
C ALA A 88 -4.69 -1.40 -20.65
N ALA A 89 -4.69 -2.68 -20.27
CA ALA A 89 -5.93 -3.45 -20.14
C ALA A 89 -6.81 -2.95 -18.99
N ILE A 90 -6.21 -2.51 -17.88
CA ILE A 90 -6.96 -1.91 -16.75
C ILE A 90 -7.55 -0.56 -17.14
N LYS A 91 -6.79 0.31 -17.82
CA LYS A 91 -7.29 1.59 -18.34
C LYS A 91 -8.44 1.42 -19.32
N GLU A 92 -8.31 0.50 -20.28
CA GLU A 92 -9.38 0.20 -21.25
C GLU A 92 -10.68 -0.25 -20.54
N ARG A 93 -10.55 -1.17 -19.56
CA ARG A 93 -11.70 -1.63 -18.77
C ARG A 93 -12.33 -0.52 -17.93
N PHE A 94 -11.51 0.39 -17.40
CA PHE A 94 -12.01 1.54 -16.66
C PHE A 94 -12.79 2.47 -17.57
N GLU A 95 -12.25 2.87 -18.73
CA GLU A 95 -12.95 3.77 -19.66
C GLU A 95 -14.29 3.19 -20.12
N ALA A 96 -14.38 1.86 -20.31
CA ALA A 96 -15.64 1.18 -20.64
C ALA A 96 -16.69 1.23 -19.52
N GLN A 97 -16.29 1.34 -18.24
CA GLN A 97 -17.17 1.32 -17.06
C GLN A 97 -17.22 2.64 -16.30
N LYS A 98 -16.51 3.67 -16.80
CA LYS A 98 -16.20 4.90 -16.08
C LYS A 98 -17.45 5.62 -15.58
N ALA A 99 -18.47 5.74 -16.43
CA ALA A 99 -19.72 6.39 -16.08
C ALA A 99 -20.42 5.68 -14.92
N ASP A 100 -20.50 4.35 -14.95
CA ASP A 100 -21.16 3.54 -13.93
C ASP A 100 -20.40 3.60 -12.59
N VAL A 101 -19.07 3.55 -12.64
CA VAL A 101 -18.22 3.67 -11.45
C VAL A 101 -18.40 5.04 -10.80
N ILE A 102 -18.37 6.11 -11.59
CA ILE A 102 -18.57 7.48 -11.09
C ILE A 102 -19.97 7.64 -10.49
N ASP A 103 -21.01 7.20 -11.19
CA ASP A 103 -22.39 7.30 -10.71
C ASP A 103 -22.60 6.52 -9.40
N TRP A 104 -22.03 5.31 -9.31
CA TRP A 104 -22.08 4.53 -8.08
C TRP A 104 -21.34 5.20 -6.91
N LEU A 105 -20.12 5.70 -7.13
CA LEU A 105 -19.35 6.40 -6.09
C LEU A 105 -20.06 7.67 -5.61
N ASN A 106 -20.68 8.41 -6.53
CA ASN A 106 -21.49 9.59 -6.20
C ASN A 106 -22.70 9.23 -5.33
N LYS A 107 -23.40 8.13 -5.65
CA LYS A 107 -24.53 7.62 -4.84
C LYS A 107 -24.11 7.19 -3.43
N VAL A 108 -22.90 6.64 -3.30
CA VAL A 108 -22.31 6.30 -1.99
C VAL A 108 -21.85 7.56 -1.24
N GLY A 109 -21.68 8.69 -1.93
CA GLY A 109 -21.28 9.97 -1.34
C GLY A 109 -19.79 10.03 -1.01
N THR A 110 -18.96 9.27 -1.73
CA THR A 110 -17.51 9.23 -1.51
C THR A 110 -16.76 10.15 -2.47
N LYS A 111 -15.59 10.64 -2.04
CA LYS A 111 -14.73 11.56 -2.82
C LYS A 111 -13.45 10.89 -3.35
N ILE A 112 -13.33 9.57 -3.20
CA ILE A 112 -12.17 8.84 -3.73
C ILE A 112 -12.11 8.97 -5.26
N ASP A 113 -10.89 9.06 -5.80
CA ASP A 113 -10.68 9.01 -7.24
C ASP A 113 -11.30 7.73 -7.84
N PRO A 114 -12.17 7.84 -8.87
CA PRO A 114 -12.84 6.69 -9.46
C PRO A 114 -11.90 5.65 -10.05
N TYR A 115 -10.79 6.09 -10.66
CA TYR A 115 -9.82 5.18 -11.24
C TYR A 115 -9.06 4.43 -10.14
N LEU A 116 -8.62 5.11 -9.07
CA LEU A 116 -8.00 4.48 -7.91
C LEU A 116 -8.89 3.41 -7.29
N PHE A 117 -10.17 3.71 -7.04
CA PHE A 117 -11.10 2.74 -6.47
C PHE A 117 -11.28 1.53 -7.40
N PHE A 118 -11.43 1.77 -8.70
CA PHE A 118 -11.53 0.73 -9.72
C PHE A 118 -10.28 -0.17 -9.73
N VAL A 119 -9.09 0.40 -9.70
CA VAL A 119 -7.85 -0.39 -9.65
C VAL A 119 -7.77 -1.19 -8.36
N CYS A 120 -8.09 -0.61 -7.20
CA CYS A 120 -8.10 -1.35 -5.93
C CYS A 120 -9.01 -2.58 -6.00
N HIS A 121 -10.20 -2.45 -6.61
CA HIS A 121 -11.10 -3.57 -6.82
C HIS A 121 -10.50 -4.68 -7.70
N TYR A 122 -9.89 -4.32 -8.84
CA TYR A 122 -9.28 -5.29 -9.74
C TYR A 122 -8.00 -5.94 -9.18
N VAL A 123 -7.18 -5.17 -8.46
CA VAL A 123 -6.00 -5.68 -7.76
C VAL A 123 -6.43 -6.68 -6.68
N GLN A 124 -7.46 -6.37 -5.90
CA GLN A 124 -8.01 -7.30 -4.91
C GLN A 124 -8.45 -8.62 -5.54
N ALA A 125 -9.27 -8.54 -6.60
CA ALA A 125 -9.79 -9.72 -7.28
C ALA A 125 -8.65 -10.56 -7.88
N LYS A 126 -7.67 -9.92 -8.52
CA LYS A 126 -6.50 -10.61 -9.09
C LYS A 126 -5.63 -11.23 -8.00
N MET A 127 -5.35 -10.51 -6.91
CA MET A 127 -4.61 -11.05 -5.76
C MET A 127 -5.29 -12.31 -5.22
N GLN A 128 -6.60 -12.25 -5.00
CA GLN A 128 -7.37 -13.39 -4.47
C GLN A 128 -7.35 -14.58 -5.42
N GLN A 129 -7.44 -14.33 -6.73
CA GLN A 129 -7.30 -15.37 -7.75
C GLN A 129 -5.92 -16.04 -7.66
N LEU A 130 -4.83 -15.25 -7.61
CA LEU A 130 -3.46 -15.78 -7.63
C LEU A 130 -3.10 -16.54 -6.36
N LEU A 131 -3.58 -16.04 -5.21
CA LEU A 131 -3.32 -16.61 -3.91
C LEU A 131 -4.40 -17.61 -3.46
N GLU A 132 -5.35 -17.93 -4.34
CA GLU A 132 -6.44 -18.89 -4.11
C GLU A 132 -7.23 -18.59 -2.81
N VAL A 133 -7.46 -17.30 -2.54
CA VAL A 133 -8.19 -16.85 -1.35
C VAL A 133 -9.65 -17.26 -1.49
N LYS A 134 -10.11 -18.12 -0.58
CA LYS A 134 -11.51 -18.57 -0.54
C LYS A 134 -12.40 -17.50 0.09
N ALA A 135 -13.66 -17.45 -0.33
CA ALA A 135 -14.62 -16.45 0.14
C ALA A 135 -14.97 -16.60 1.63
N ASP A 136 -14.98 -17.82 2.17
CA ASP A 136 -15.18 -18.13 3.59
C ASP A 136 -14.00 -17.67 4.47
N ALA A 137 -12.78 -17.69 3.93
CA ALA A 137 -11.57 -17.19 4.59
C ALA A 137 -11.51 -15.66 4.75
N LEU A 138 -12.53 -14.92 4.29
CA LEU A 138 -12.68 -13.48 4.48
C LEU A 138 -13.54 -13.13 5.71
N ASP A 139 -14.28 -14.10 6.25
CA ASP A 139 -15.23 -13.94 7.36
C ASP A 139 -14.80 -14.64 8.66
N HIS A 140 -13.63 -15.31 8.67
CA HIS A 140 -13.26 -16.20 9.77
C HIS A 140 -12.32 -15.57 10.80
N ASN A 141 -12.70 -15.81 12.05
CA ASN A 141 -11.96 -15.55 13.27
C ASN A 141 -10.58 -16.24 13.17
N PRO A 142 -9.45 -15.55 13.42
CA PRO A 142 -8.09 -16.10 13.29
C PRO A 142 -7.80 -17.36 14.14
N ALA A 143 -8.73 -17.76 15.01
CA ALA A 143 -8.67 -18.96 15.84
C ALA A 143 -8.83 -20.29 15.07
N ASP A 144 -9.39 -20.30 13.85
CA ASP A 144 -9.62 -21.55 13.11
C ASP A 144 -8.51 -21.85 12.09
N LEU A 145 -7.75 -22.92 12.37
CA LEU A 145 -6.80 -23.66 11.49
C LEU A 145 -5.60 -22.90 10.89
N GLY A 146 -5.70 -21.60 10.63
CA GLY A 146 -4.66 -20.78 10.02
C GLY A 146 -3.45 -20.59 10.92
N PHE A 147 -3.66 -20.28 12.20
CA PHE A 147 -2.57 -20.03 13.15
C PHE A 147 -1.72 -21.28 13.41
N MET A 148 -2.34 -22.42 13.70
CA MET A 148 -1.62 -23.69 13.92
C MET A 148 -0.90 -24.17 12.65
N TRP A 149 -1.50 -24.00 11.47
CA TRP A 149 -0.82 -24.33 10.21
C TRP A 149 0.40 -23.43 10.01
N ARG A 150 0.25 -22.13 10.25
CA ARG A 150 1.31 -21.12 10.11
C ARG A 150 2.48 -21.42 11.04
N GLU A 151 2.21 -21.72 12.31
CA GLU A 151 3.21 -22.15 13.27
C GLU A 151 3.94 -23.42 12.79
N SER A 152 3.22 -24.42 12.27
CA SER A 152 3.81 -25.66 11.76
C SER A 152 4.68 -25.50 10.50
N MET A 153 4.37 -24.52 9.64
CA MET A 153 5.15 -24.22 8.42
C MET A 153 6.44 -23.49 8.76
N TYR A 154 6.35 -22.50 9.65
CA TYR A 154 7.49 -21.65 9.99
C TYR A 154 8.42 -22.24 11.05
N THR A 155 7.96 -23.21 11.84
CA THR A 155 8.84 -24.01 12.71
C THR A 155 9.74 -24.96 11.92
N LYS A 156 9.34 -25.38 10.71
CA LYS A 156 10.10 -26.32 9.86
C LYS A 156 11.01 -25.64 8.83
N SER A 157 10.64 -24.45 8.36
CA SER A 157 11.45 -23.62 7.46
C SER A 157 11.44 -22.18 7.93
N GLN A 158 12.61 -21.57 8.07
CA GLN A 158 12.74 -20.16 8.45
C GLN A 158 12.26 -19.20 7.34
N SER A 159 12.10 -19.68 6.10
CA SER A 159 11.69 -18.87 4.94
C SER A 159 10.75 -19.68 4.04
N GLN A 160 9.47 -19.28 3.96
CA GLN A 160 8.45 -19.92 3.10
C GLN A 160 8.26 -19.13 1.81
N LEU A 161 8.10 -19.79 0.66
CA LEU A 161 7.84 -19.09 -0.59
C LEU A 161 6.40 -18.57 -0.63
N LEU A 162 6.19 -17.39 -1.23
CA LEU A 162 4.85 -16.83 -1.39
C LEU A 162 3.92 -17.78 -2.17
N SER A 163 4.40 -18.44 -3.21
CA SER A 163 3.63 -19.42 -3.97
C SER A 163 3.15 -20.63 -3.17
N GLU A 164 3.84 -20.99 -2.07
CA GLU A 164 3.49 -22.12 -1.20
C GLU A 164 2.39 -21.76 -0.18
N THR A 165 2.03 -20.48 -0.08
CA THR A 165 1.01 -19.99 0.87
C THR A 165 -0.41 -19.97 0.30
N LYS A 166 -0.61 -20.36 -0.96
CA LYS A 166 -1.91 -20.36 -1.64
C LYS A 166 -3.00 -21.06 -0.82
N GLY A 167 -4.17 -20.44 -0.78
CA GLY A 167 -5.33 -20.88 0.00
C GLY A 167 -5.21 -20.65 1.52
N LYS A 168 -4.07 -20.15 2.01
CA LYS A 168 -3.75 -19.98 3.44
C LYS A 168 -3.06 -18.64 3.72
N THR A 169 -3.31 -17.65 2.87
CA THR A 169 -2.64 -16.34 2.93
C THR A 169 -3.27 -15.42 3.97
N MET A 170 -2.42 -14.63 4.62
CA MET A 170 -2.78 -13.64 5.62
C MET A 170 -2.42 -12.23 5.12
N CYS A 171 -2.38 -11.24 6.02
CA CYS A 171 -2.18 -9.85 5.65
C CYS A 171 -0.87 -9.60 4.90
N THR A 172 0.24 -10.23 5.29
CA THR A 172 1.54 -10.01 4.63
C THR A 172 1.56 -10.55 3.20
N GLU A 173 1.13 -11.80 2.97
CA GLU A 173 1.13 -12.43 1.65
C GLU A 173 0.20 -11.66 0.68
N ARG A 174 -0.99 -11.29 1.17
CA ARG A 174 -1.98 -10.53 0.40
C ARG A 174 -1.47 -9.13 0.05
N SER A 175 -0.85 -8.43 0.99
CA SER A 175 -0.29 -7.09 0.76
C SER A 175 0.94 -7.15 -0.13
N ALA A 176 1.84 -8.13 0.03
CA ALA A 176 3.00 -8.29 -0.84
C ALA A 176 2.60 -8.52 -2.30
N MET A 177 1.62 -9.41 -2.54
CA MET A 177 1.06 -9.62 -3.88
C MET A 177 0.34 -8.38 -4.39
N GLY A 178 -0.45 -7.70 -3.55
CA GLY A 178 -1.12 -6.46 -3.93
C GLY A 178 -0.14 -5.37 -4.37
N GLN A 179 0.95 -5.18 -3.61
CA GLN A 179 2.00 -4.21 -3.96
C GLN A 179 2.65 -4.56 -5.30
N TYR A 180 2.96 -5.84 -5.51
CA TYR A 180 3.52 -6.31 -6.77
C TYR A 180 2.59 -6.03 -7.96
N LEU A 181 1.27 -6.21 -7.78
CA LEU A 181 0.27 -5.89 -8.79
C LEU A 181 0.20 -4.39 -9.09
N PHE A 182 0.23 -3.51 -8.08
CA PHE A 182 0.26 -2.06 -8.32
C PHE A 182 1.53 -1.60 -9.04
N GLN A 183 2.69 -2.16 -8.66
CA GLN A 183 3.95 -1.90 -9.38
C GLN A 183 3.86 -2.23 -10.86
N ARG A 184 3.25 -3.38 -11.22
CA ARG A 184 3.03 -3.75 -12.63
C ARG A 184 2.09 -2.81 -13.38
N LEU A 185 1.19 -2.14 -12.67
CA LEU A 185 0.28 -1.13 -13.23
C LEU A 185 0.91 0.28 -13.26
N GLY A 186 2.16 0.44 -12.83
CA GLY A 186 2.83 1.74 -12.79
C GLY A 186 2.25 2.69 -11.74
N MET A 187 1.49 2.19 -10.76
CA MET A 187 0.89 3.00 -9.72
C MET A 187 1.82 3.14 -8.52
N LYS A 188 2.03 4.38 -8.09
CA LYS A 188 2.80 4.68 -6.88
C LYS A 188 2.09 4.13 -5.65
N SER A 189 2.77 3.20 -5.00
CA SER A 189 2.25 2.47 -3.86
C SER A 189 3.41 1.96 -3.02
N ALA A 190 3.14 1.68 -1.74
CA ALA A 190 4.09 1.05 -0.84
C ALA A 190 3.41 -0.07 -0.05
N TYR A 191 4.15 -1.16 0.14
CA TYR A 191 3.86 -2.13 1.17
C TYR A 191 4.22 -1.56 2.53
N MET A 192 3.34 -1.77 3.51
CA MET A 192 3.57 -1.41 4.90
C MET A 192 3.30 -2.61 5.81
N GLY A 193 4.31 -3.03 6.56
CA GLY A 193 4.19 -3.97 7.67
C GLY A 193 4.17 -3.20 9.00
N GLY A 194 3.02 -3.11 9.65
CA GLY A 194 2.80 -2.27 10.83
C GLY A 194 1.81 -2.85 11.81
N ILE A 195 1.00 -1.99 12.41
CA ILE A 195 -0.07 -2.34 13.35
C ILE A 195 -1.40 -1.71 12.95
N THR A 196 -2.50 -2.28 13.42
CA THR A 196 -3.85 -1.73 13.30
C THR A 196 -4.64 -1.83 14.61
N MET A 197 -5.58 -0.92 14.81
CA MET A 197 -6.58 -0.95 15.89
C MET A 197 -7.94 -0.50 15.37
N ASN A 198 -9.01 -0.95 16.01
CA ASN A 198 -10.36 -0.50 15.73
C ASN A 198 -10.65 0.84 16.43
N ASP A 199 -10.25 0.98 17.68
CA ASP A 199 -10.38 2.18 18.49
C ASP A 199 -9.14 2.42 19.37
N ALA A 200 -8.28 3.35 18.93
CA ALA A 200 -7.10 3.72 19.72
C ALA A 200 -7.42 4.46 21.04
N LYS A 201 -8.70 4.75 21.34
CA LYS A 201 -9.14 5.29 22.64
C LYS A 201 -9.54 4.19 23.62
N ASP A 202 -9.77 2.97 23.14
CA ASP A 202 -10.05 1.83 24.00
C ASP A 202 -8.74 1.36 24.64
N THR A 203 -8.63 1.52 25.96
CA THR A 203 -7.44 1.12 26.70
C THR A 203 -7.29 -0.38 26.86
N ASP A 204 -8.37 -1.13 26.62
CA ASP A 204 -8.40 -2.58 26.70
C ASP A 204 -8.15 -3.25 25.33
N GLU A 205 -8.17 -2.48 24.23
CA GLU A 205 -7.80 -2.97 22.90
C GLU A 205 -6.27 -3.03 22.74
N PHE A 206 -5.80 -4.14 22.20
CA PHE A 206 -4.39 -4.33 21.86
C PHE A 206 -4.21 -4.13 20.34
N PRO A 207 -3.20 -3.38 19.90
CA PRO A 207 -2.88 -3.31 18.48
C PRO A 207 -2.54 -4.68 17.92
N GLU A 208 -3.04 -4.95 16.71
CA GLU A 208 -2.77 -6.17 15.98
C GLU A 208 -1.68 -5.93 14.94
N ALA A 209 -0.71 -6.85 14.83
CA ALA A 209 0.25 -6.83 13.73
C ALA A 209 -0.47 -7.00 12.40
N HIS A 210 -0.27 -6.06 11.47
CA HIS A 210 -1.02 -6.03 10.23
C HIS A 210 -0.18 -5.50 9.07
N SER A 211 -0.37 -6.07 7.89
CA SER A 211 0.20 -5.54 6.65
C SER A 211 -0.89 -4.97 5.76
N PHE A 212 -0.59 -3.84 5.14
CA PHE A 212 -1.50 -3.10 4.26
C PHE A 212 -0.70 -2.36 3.20
N LEU A 213 -1.42 -1.70 2.28
CA LEU A 213 -0.83 -0.88 1.23
C LEU A 213 -1.12 0.59 1.47
N VAL A 214 -0.17 1.44 1.09
CA VAL A 214 -0.37 2.88 0.97
C VAL A 214 -0.29 3.24 -0.50
N ILE A 215 -1.31 3.91 -1.04
CA ILE A 215 -1.41 4.20 -2.48
C ILE A 215 -1.59 5.70 -2.67
N GLU A 216 -0.83 6.29 -3.59
CA GLU A 216 -0.98 7.70 -3.97
C GLU A 216 -2.21 7.87 -4.86
N ASP A 217 -2.95 8.96 -4.64
CA ASP A 217 -4.05 9.35 -5.50
C ASP A 217 -3.49 9.79 -6.87
N PRO A 218 -3.87 9.13 -7.99
CA PRO A 218 -3.37 9.50 -9.30
C PRO A 218 -3.86 10.90 -9.75
N SER A 219 -4.97 11.37 -9.17
CA SER A 219 -5.59 12.67 -9.50
C SER A 219 -5.15 13.80 -8.57
N ASN A 220 -4.62 13.49 -7.38
CA ASN A 220 -4.22 14.47 -6.37
C ASN A 220 -2.83 14.16 -5.79
N GLN A 221 -1.78 14.76 -6.36
CA GLN A 221 -0.41 14.57 -5.88
C GLN A 221 -0.28 14.94 -4.38
N GLY A 222 0.34 14.04 -3.62
CA GLY A 222 0.52 14.20 -2.17
C GLY A 222 -0.66 13.72 -1.33
N GLU A 223 -1.80 13.36 -1.94
CA GLU A 223 -2.83 12.60 -1.26
C GLU A 223 -2.54 11.10 -1.35
N ASN A 224 -2.71 10.40 -0.23
CA ASN A 224 -2.63 8.95 -0.20
C ASN A 224 -3.81 8.33 0.55
N TYR A 225 -3.96 7.04 0.34
CA TYR A 225 -4.96 6.19 0.94
C TYR A 225 -4.31 4.93 1.49
N ILE A 226 -4.88 4.40 2.57
CA ILE A 226 -4.58 3.07 3.06
C ILE A 226 -5.52 2.10 2.34
N PHE A 227 -4.95 1.11 1.66
CA PHE A 227 -5.70 0.00 1.09
C PHE A 227 -5.44 -1.28 1.88
N ASP A 228 -6.44 -1.66 2.66
CA ASP A 228 -6.41 -2.85 3.49
C ASP A 228 -6.95 -4.05 2.70
N ILE A 229 -6.12 -4.51 1.77
CA ILE A 229 -6.42 -5.64 0.87
C ILE A 229 -6.63 -6.97 1.63
N ALA A 230 -6.17 -7.04 2.88
CA ALA A 230 -6.28 -8.23 3.71
C ALA A 230 -7.67 -8.38 4.35
N ARG A 231 -8.36 -7.26 4.60
CA ARG A 231 -9.69 -7.21 5.23
C ARG A 231 -10.73 -6.58 4.27
N PRO A 232 -11.03 -7.20 3.12
CA PRO A 232 -12.07 -6.71 2.22
C PRO A 232 -13.44 -6.66 2.91
N ARG A 233 -14.40 -5.94 2.31
CA ARG A 233 -15.76 -5.85 2.85
C ARG A 233 -16.53 -7.14 2.55
N SER A 234 -16.97 -7.83 3.61
CA SER A 234 -17.38 -9.24 3.59
C SER A 234 -18.68 -9.62 2.86
N GLN A 235 -19.44 -8.69 2.27
CA GLN A 235 -20.67 -9.08 1.54
C GLN A 235 -20.54 -9.05 0.01
N ASN A 236 -19.68 -8.18 -0.51
CA ASN A 236 -19.49 -8.01 -1.96
C ASN A 236 -18.02 -8.04 -2.37
N ASN A 237 -17.14 -8.42 -1.42
CA ASN A 237 -15.70 -8.40 -1.63
C ASN A 237 -15.22 -7.05 -2.20
N LEU A 238 -15.78 -5.96 -1.67
CA LEU A 238 -15.40 -4.60 -2.08
C LEU A 238 -14.06 -4.24 -1.42
N PRO A 239 -13.22 -3.44 -2.10
CA PRO A 239 -11.96 -3.01 -1.53
C PRO A 239 -12.18 -2.15 -0.28
N ARG A 240 -11.40 -2.41 0.77
CA ARG A 240 -11.36 -1.57 1.97
C ARG A 240 -10.31 -0.48 1.78
N VAL A 241 -10.73 0.68 1.31
CA VAL A 241 -9.87 1.86 1.15
C VAL A 241 -10.21 2.88 2.23
N LEU A 242 -9.20 3.44 2.88
CA LEU A 242 -9.34 4.43 3.94
C LEU A 242 -8.54 5.69 3.62
N LYS A 243 -9.13 6.85 3.89
CA LYS A 243 -8.44 8.13 3.85
C LYS A 243 -7.82 8.39 5.23
N PRO A 244 -6.48 8.44 5.35
CA PRO A 244 -5.84 8.84 6.61
C PRO A 244 -6.09 10.34 6.87
N GLU A 245 -6.21 10.73 8.14
CA GLU A 245 -6.46 12.13 8.53
C GLU A 245 -5.25 13.03 8.33
N VAL A 246 -4.05 12.44 8.25
CA VAL A 246 -2.81 13.10 7.83
C VAL A 246 -2.15 12.29 6.72
N PRO A 247 -1.36 12.90 5.81
CA PRO A 247 -0.65 12.15 4.77
C PRO A 247 0.18 11.01 5.37
N PHE A 248 -0.13 9.78 4.98
CA PHE A 248 0.52 8.59 5.54
C PHE A 248 1.77 8.25 4.72
N THR A 249 2.94 8.73 5.14
CA THR A 249 4.18 8.64 4.34
C THR A 249 5.30 7.92 5.10
N TYR A 250 6.34 7.50 4.38
CA TYR A 250 7.57 7.00 5.02
C TYR A 250 8.14 8.02 6.01
N ASP A 251 8.22 9.29 5.64
CA ASP A 251 8.77 10.35 6.48
C ASP A 251 7.98 10.59 7.76
N LEU A 252 6.66 10.33 7.76
CA LEU A 252 5.85 10.40 8.96
C LEU A 252 6.25 9.31 9.98
N LEU A 253 6.64 8.13 9.48
CA LEU A 253 6.80 6.91 10.27
C LEU A 253 8.25 6.56 10.58
N LYS A 254 9.21 6.92 9.72
CA LYS A 254 10.64 6.69 9.94
C LYS A 254 11.02 7.39 11.25
N ASP A 255 11.75 6.68 12.11
CA ASP A 255 12.14 7.14 13.45
C ASP A 255 11.03 7.17 14.52
N ARG A 256 9.78 6.84 14.18
CA ARG A 256 8.72 6.65 15.17
C ARG A 256 8.79 5.26 15.77
N LYS A 257 8.85 5.20 17.11
CA LYS A 257 8.75 3.93 17.85
C LYS A 257 7.31 3.45 17.93
N GLU A 258 6.38 4.37 18.20
CA GLU A 258 4.95 4.08 18.33
C GLU A 258 4.17 5.26 17.75
N LEU A 259 3.32 5.00 16.76
CA LEU A 259 2.44 5.99 16.15
C LEU A 259 1.24 5.29 15.50
N LEU A 260 0.04 5.77 15.81
CA LEU A 260 -1.19 5.41 15.12
C LEU A 260 -1.79 6.63 14.44
N VAL A 261 -2.11 6.50 13.17
CA VAL A 261 -2.83 7.49 12.37
C VAL A 261 -4.25 7.02 12.19
N LYS A 262 -5.19 7.88 12.54
CA LYS A 262 -6.61 7.66 12.28
C LYS A 262 -6.89 7.70 10.78
N ALA A 263 -7.70 6.77 10.31
CA ALA A 263 -8.12 6.69 8.91
C ALA A 263 -9.61 6.35 8.81
N LYS A 264 -10.28 6.99 7.85
CA LYS A 264 -11.71 6.85 7.63
C LYS A 264 -11.99 6.08 6.35
N GLU A 265 -12.76 5.00 6.44
CA GLU A 265 -13.18 4.22 5.30
C GLU A 265 -14.00 5.05 4.30
N VAL A 266 -13.59 5.03 3.04
CA VAL A 266 -14.17 5.91 2.00
C VAL A 266 -15.62 5.56 1.67
N LEU A 267 -16.09 4.32 1.93
CA LEU A 267 -17.43 3.86 1.54
C LEU A 267 -18.50 3.92 2.64
N ARG A 268 -18.15 3.70 3.92
CA ARG A 268 -19.15 3.72 5.03
C ARG A 268 -18.75 4.65 6.19
N GLY A 269 -17.61 5.32 6.09
CA GLY A 269 -17.15 6.24 7.11
C GLY A 269 -16.71 5.62 8.43
N GLY A 270 -16.60 4.28 8.52
CA GLY A 270 -16.00 3.59 9.66
C GLY A 270 -14.56 4.05 9.87
N GLU A 271 -14.11 4.04 11.12
CA GLU A 271 -12.79 4.52 11.50
C GLU A 271 -11.92 3.34 11.92
N LEU A 272 -10.65 3.41 11.53
CA LEU A 272 -9.62 2.46 11.92
C LEU A 272 -8.31 3.24 12.13
N TYR A 273 -7.40 2.65 12.89
CA TYR A 273 -6.09 3.21 13.15
C TYR A 273 -5.02 2.31 12.55
N PHE A 274 -4.00 2.92 11.96
CA PHE A 274 -2.88 2.22 11.33
C PHE A 274 -1.57 2.92 11.67
N GLY A 275 -0.47 2.18 11.74
CA GLY A 275 0.83 2.79 11.92
C GLY A 275 1.94 1.83 12.30
N VAL A 276 2.81 2.27 13.19
CA VAL A 276 4.00 1.53 13.65
C VAL A 276 4.02 1.42 15.17
N GLY A 277 4.64 0.36 15.67
CA GLY A 277 4.88 0.17 17.09
C GLY A 277 4.58 -1.24 17.55
N ASP A 278 4.56 -1.40 18.87
CA ASP A 278 4.32 -2.67 19.52
C ASP A 278 2.84 -2.96 19.72
N THR A 279 2.53 -4.25 19.77
CA THR A 279 1.20 -4.80 20.05
C THR A 279 0.85 -4.78 21.54
N ALA A 280 1.32 -3.77 22.29
CA ALA A 280 1.09 -3.61 23.72
C ALA A 280 0.05 -2.51 23.98
N ALA A 281 -0.95 -2.74 24.84
CA ALA A 281 -2.00 -1.75 25.09
C ALA A 281 -1.47 -0.43 25.69
N GLY A 282 -2.12 0.69 25.34
CA GLY A 282 -2.03 1.97 26.05
C GLY A 282 -0.73 2.78 25.91
N ARG A 283 0.14 2.46 24.93
CA ARG A 283 1.41 3.20 24.72
C ARG A 283 1.44 4.07 23.48
N GLN A 284 0.46 3.94 22.59
CA GLN A 284 0.51 4.53 21.27
C GLN A 284 0.17 6.01 21.30
N THR A 285 1.02 6.81 20.66
CA THR A 285 0.66 8.18 20.28
C THR A 285 -0.31 8.13 19.12
N THR A 286 -1.43 8.84 19.21
CA THR A 286 -2.43 8.93 18.14
C THR A 286 -2.35 10.28 17.45
N LEU A 287 -2.49 10.28 16.13
CA LEU A 287 -2.72 11.48 15.32
C LEU A 287 -4.10 11.42 14.68
N GLY A 288 -4.84 12.52 14.85
CA GLY A 288 -6.09 12.78 14.17
C GLY A 288 -6.40 14.27 14.11
N ALA A 289 -7.30 14.66 13.21
CA ALA A 289 -7.84 16.01 13.15
C ALA A 289 -8.65 16.28 14.44
N ALA A 290 -8.37 17.42 15.08
CA ALA A 290 -9.07 17.89 16.27
C ALA A 290 -10.52 18.28 15.97
#